data_AF-A0A968T1X1-F1
#
_entry.id   AF-A0A968T1X1-F1
#
_cell.length_a   1.000
_cell.length_b   1.000
_cell.length_c   1.000
_cell.angle_alpha   90.00
_cell.angle_beta   90.00
_cell.angle_gamma   90.00
#
_symmetry.space_group_name_H-M   'P 1'
#
loop_
_entity.id
_entity.type
_entity.pdbx_description
1 polymer ?
#
loop_
_entity_poly.entity_id
_entity_poly.type
_entity_poly.pdbx_seq_one_letter_code
_entity_poly.pdbx_strand_id
1 'polypeptide(L)' 'MDPILQKFKLIFLDEASGLLDQLEKDLLDLETSPDNQELIESAFRAMHTIKVLVVCMVLIM' A
#
# COMPACT_ATOMS: atom_id res chain seq x y z
N MET A 1 7.12 5.75 -26.49
CA MET A 1 6.49 5.20 -25.27
C MET A 1 5.27 6.05 -24.99
N ASP A 2 4.10 5.43 -24.79
CA ASP A 2 2.84 6.15 -24.66
C ASP A 2 2.86 7.08 -23.41
N PRO A 3 2.67 8.40 -23.56
CA PRO A 3 2.74 9.34 -22.44
C PRO A 3 1.64 9.12 -21.38
N ILE A 4 0.52 8.50 -21.75
CA ILE A 4 -0.58 8.19 -20.81
C ILE A 4 -0.16 7.05 -19.89
N LEU A 5 0.49 6.02 -20.46
CA LEU A 5 0.98 4.87 -19.69
C LEU A 5 2.03 5.29 -18.64
N GLN A 6 2.89 6.24 -18.97
CA GLN A 6 3.87 6.77 -18.01
C GLN A 6 3.20 7.52 -16.86
N LYS A 7 2.17 8.32 -17.14
CA LYS A 7 1.43 9.04 -16.10
C LYS A 7 0.70 8.09 -15.15
N PHE A 8 0.08 7.03 -15.68
CA PHE A 8 -0.55 6.00 -14.86
C PHE A 8 0.45 5.29 -13.96
N LYS A 9 1.63 4.95 -14.48
CA LYS A 9 2.69 4.29 -13.71
C LYS A 9 3.18 5.16 -12.55
N LEU A 10 3.33 6.47 -12.76
CA LEU A 10 3.76 7.38 -11.70
C LEU A 10 2.72 7.49 -10.58
N ILE A 11 1.44 7.64 -10.92
CA ILE A 11 0.35 7.70 -9.93
C ILE A 11 0.29 6.41 -9.11
N PHE A 12 0.41 5.26 -9.78
CA PHE A 12 0.43 3.96 -9.11
C PHE A 12 1.60 3.84 -8.11
N LEU A 13 2.80 4.24 -8.53
CA LEU A 13 3.99 4.16 -7.67
C LEU A 13 3.86 5.10 -6.46
N ASP A 14 3.26 6.27 -6.65
CA ASP A 14 3.00 7.24 -5.58
C ASP A 14 2.01 6.69 -4.54
N GLU A 15 0.87 6.14 -4.98
CA GLU A 15 -0.10 5.49 -4.10
C GLU A 15 0.48 4.27 -3.37
N ALA A 16 1.22 3.41 -4.09
CA ALA A 16 1.88 2.26 -3.50
C ALA A 16 2.89 2.67 -2.42
N SER A 17 3.66 3.73 -2.68
CA SER A 17 4.65 4.24 -1.72
C SER A 17 3.97 4.79 -0.47
N GLY A 18 2.92 5.58 -0.61
CA GLY A 18 2.18 6.10 0.54
C GLY A 18 1.56 5.01 1.43
N LEU A 19 1.07 3.92 0.83
CA LEU A 19 0.56 2.76 1.58
C LEU A 19 1.66 1.99 2.29
N LEU A 20 2.85 1.88 1.68
CA LEU A 20 4.01 1.24 2.29
C LEU A 20 4.55 2.06 3.47
N ASP A 21 4.62 3.38 3.33
CA ASP A 21 5.05 4.28 4.42
C ASP A 21 4.10 4.18 5.63
N GLN A 22 2.78 4.12 5.39
CA GLN A 22 1.80 3.93 6.45
C GLN A 22 1.94 2.56 7.11
N LEU A 23 2.14 1.50 6.32
CA LEU A 23 2.36 0.15 6.85
C LEU A 23 3.64 0.09 7.71
N GLU A 24 4.74 0.68 7.25
CA GLU A 24 5.99 0.73 8.00
C GLU A 24 5.79 1.42 9.35
N LYS A 25 5.09 2.54 9.37
CA LYS A 25 4.77 3.25 10.61
C LYS A 25 3.92 2.40 11.56
N ASP A 26 2.87 1.76 11.06
CA ASP A 26 1.99 0.92 11.88
C ASP A 26 2.76 -0.27 12.46
N LEU A 27 3.69 -0.86 11.69
CA LEU A 27 4.55 -1.97 12.15
C LEU A 27 5.57 -1.51 13.20
N LEU A 28 6.20 -0.34 13.02
CA LEU A 28 7.10 0.23 14.03
C LEU A 28 6.38 0.52 15.35
N ASP A 29 5.16 1.06 15.27
CA ASP A 29 4.35 1.32 16.47
C ASP A 29 3.94 -0.01 17.15
N LEU A 30 3.64 -1.06 16.37
CA LEU A 30 3.36 -2.41 16.86
C LEU A 30 4.55 -3.07 17.57
N GLU A 31 5.81 -2.74 17.24
CA GLU A 31 6.97 -3.27 17.97
C GLU A 31 6.90 -2.92 19.46
N THR A 32 6.36 -1.74 19.78
CA THR A 32 6.20 -1.27 21.17
C THR A 32 4.87 -1.69 21.78
N SER A 33 3.84 -1.85 20.96
CA SER A 33 2.45 -2.11 21.38
C SER A 33 1.82 -3.26 20.58
N PRO A 34 2.33 -4.51 20.72
CA PRO A 34 1.96 -5.61 19.82
C PRO A 34 0.49 -6.05 19.93
N ASP A 35 -0.17 -5.78 21.06
CA ASP A 35 -1.58 -6.13 21.27
C ASP A 35 -2.55 -5.01 20.85
N ASN A 36 -2.05 -3.93 20.25
CA ASN A 36 -2.88 -2.83 19.80
C ASN A 36 -3.65 -3.19 18.53
N GLN A 37 -4.91 -3.64 18.71
CA GLN A 37 -5.80 -4.05 17.64
C GLN A 37 -5.99 -2.99 16.55
N GLU A 38 -5.99 -1.69 16.88
CA GLU A 38 -6.18 -0.63 15.88
C GLU A 38 -5.01 -0.58 14.89
N LEU A 39 -3.78 -0.74 15.38
CA LEU A 39 -2.58 -0.79 14.55
C LEU A 39 -2.52 -2.08 13.71
N ILE A 40 -2.91 -3.21 14.30
CA ILE A 40 -3.02 -4.49 13.58
C ILE A 40 -4.00 -4.35 12.42
N GLU A 41 -5.21 -3.85 12.68
CA GLU A 41 -6.22 -3.65 11.64
C GLU A 41 -5.77 -2.65 10.57
N SER A 42 -5.07 -1.59 10.97
CA SER A 42 -4.51 -0.61 10.04
C SER A 42 -3.47 -1.22 9.11
N ALA A 43 -2.50 -1.95 9.66
CA ALA A 43 -1.49 -2.68 8.89
C ALA A 43 -2.12 -3.71 7.93
N PHE A 44 -3.14 -4.43 8.39
CA PHE A 44 -3.89 -5.37 7.55
C PHE A 44 -4.61 -4.67 6.38
N ARG A 45 -5.24 -3.52 6.63
CA ARG A 45 -5.89 -2.71 5.58
C ARG A 45 -4.87 -2.19 4.57
N ALA A 46 -3.74 -1.65 5.03
CA ALA A 46 -2.68 -1.16 4.15
C ALA A 46 -2.18 -2.28 3.21
N MET A 47 -1.89 -3.47 3.76
CA MET A 47 -1.54 -4.65 2.97
C MET A 47 -2.64 -5.05 1.98
N HIS A 48 -3.91 -5.03 2.40
CA HIS A 48 -5.03 -5.41 1.53
C HIS A 48 -5.17 -4.46 0.34
N THR A 49 -5.02 -3.16 0.58
CA THR A 49 -5.06 -2.13 -0.47
C THR A 49 -3.88 -2.29 -1.43
N ILE A 50 -2.66 -2.52 -0.93
CA ILE A 50 -1.48 -2.78 -1.77
C ILE A 50 -1.71 -4.01 -2.66
N LYS A 51 -2.26 -5.10 -2.11
CA LYS A 51 -2.58 -6.31 -2.88
C LYS A 51 -3.60 -6.01 -3.98
N VAL A 52 -4.69 -5.29 -3.66
CA VAL A 52 -5.71 -4.91 -4.64
C VAL A 52 -5.12 -4.02 -5.72
N LEU A 53 -4.26 -3.06 -5.38
CA LEU A 53 -3.56 -2.18 -6.31
C LEU A 53 -2.74 -3.00 -7.34
N VAL A 54 -1.92 -3.95 -6.85
CA VAL A 54 -1.11 -4.83 -7.70
C VAL A 54 -1.96 -5.76 -8.56
N VAL A 55 -3.01 -6.35 -7.98
CA VAL A 55 -3.93 -7.25 -8.70
C VAL A 55 -4.69 -6.49 -9.80
N CYS A 56 -5.11 -5.24 -9.55
CA CYS A 56 -5.78 -4.40 -10.53
C CYS A 56 -4.91 -4.19 -11.79
N MET A 57 -3.60 -4.05 -11.62
CA MET A 57 -2.67 -3.85 -12.74
C MET A 57 -2.38 -5.14 -13.53
N VAL A 58 -2.42 -6.30 -12.86
CA VAL A 58 -2.15 -7.61 -13.48
C VAL A 58 -3.40 -8.23 -14.13
N LEU A 59 -4.62 -7.85 -13.70
CA LEU A 59 -5.88 -8.38 -14.26
C LEU A 59 -6.53 -7.47 -15.33
N ILE A 60 -6.11 -6.20 -15.46
CA ILE A 60 -6.69 -5.24 -16.40
C ILE A 60 -5.79 -5.00 -17.64
N MET A 61 -4.57 -5.57 -17.65
CA MET A 61 -3.65 -5.55 -18.80
C MET A 61 -3.62 -6.90 -19.54
#